data_AF-A0A059PZ28-F1
#
_entry.id   AF-A0A059PZ28-F1
#
_cell.length_a   1.000
_cell.length_b   1.000
_cell.length_c   1.000
_cell.angle_alpha   90.00
_cell.angle_beta   90.00
_cell.angle_gamma   90.00
#
_symmetry.space_group_name_H-M   'P 1'
#
loop_
_entity.id
_entity.type
_entity.pdbx_description
1 polymer ?
#
loop_
_entity_poly.entity_id
_entity_poly.type
_entity_poly.pdbx_seq_one_letter_code
_entity_poly.pdbx_strand_id
1 'polypeptide(L)'
;MHFQASQQVAKHLYDIKVQPSTLLPKQIGNMYTASLYAALASVIYNKHNSLAGQRIIMFSYGSGLTSTLFSLRLHEGQHPFSLGNIASMLDVTAKLDSRHVMSPEKFVETLKLMEHRYGAKDFKTSQDTSLLPPGTFYLTKVDSMYRRFYDKKASDDIDWRKTKVSIAVANGQ
;
A
#
# COMPACT_ATOMS: atom_id res chain seq x y z
N MET A 1 -7.68 -1.97 -35.80
CA MET A 1 -7.01 -0.74 -36.30
C MET A 1 -7.12 0.46 -35.35
N HIS A 2 -8.28 0.77 -34.74
CA HIS A 2 -8.45 1.99 -33.91
C HIS A 2 -7.70 2.03 -32.55
N PHE A 3 -7.50 0.88 -31.90
CA PHE A 3 -6.84 0.81 -30.59
C PHE A 3 -5.35 1.18 -30.66
N GLN A 4 -4.65 0.71 -31.69
CA GLN A 4 -3.22 0.96 -31.88
C GLN A 4 -2.94 2.43 -32.20
N ALA A 5 -3.80 3.07 -33.00
CA ALA A 5 -3.73 4.51 -33.27
C ALA A 5 -3.92 5.34 -31.98
N SER A 6 -4.90 4.98 -31.15
CA SER A 6 -5.15 5.69 -29.88
C SER A 6 -3.98 5.56 -28.89
N GLN A 7 -3.38 4.37 -28.78
CA GLN A 7 -2.19 4.15 -27.96
C GLN A 7 -0.98 4.96 -28.46
N GLN A 8 -0.77 5.03 -29.78
CA GLN A 8 0.33 5.80 -30.37
C GLN A 8 0.19 7.29 -30.07
N VAL A 9 -1.02 7.85 -30.26
CA VAL A 9 -1.30 9.26 -29.96
C VAL A 9 -1.15 9.56 -28.46
N ALA A 10 -1.58 8.63 -27.59
CA ALA A 10 -1.51 8.82 -26.14
C ALA A 10 -0.13 8.58 -25.54
N LYS A 11 0.80 7.92 -26.25
CA LYS A 11 2.08 7.42 -25.71
C LYS A 11 2.85 8.50 -24.96
N HIS A 12 3.09 9.65 -25.59
CA HIS A 12 3.83 10.76 -24.98
C HIS A 12 3.17 11.26 -23.69
N LEU A 13 1.84 11.43 -23.70
CA LEU A 13 1.09 11.89 -22.53
C LEU A 13 1.05 10.81 -21.44
N TYR A 14 0.96 9.54 -21.80
CA TYR A 14 1.01 8.42 -20.87
C TYR A 14 2.36 8.38 -20.15
N ASP A 15 3.46 8.51 -20.88
CA ASP A 15 4.81 8.47 -20.32
C ASP A 15 5.05 9.60 -19.30
N ILE A 16 4.44 10.76 -19.51
CA ILE A 16 4.56 11.91 -18.60
C ILE A 16 3.56 11.81 -17.43
N LYS A 17 2.30 11.49 -17.72
CA LYS A 17 1.18 11.68 -16.76
C LYS A 17 0.75 10.40 -16.03
N VAL A 18 1.09 9.22 -16.56
CA VAL A 18 0.60 7.93 -16.04
C VAL A 18 1.76 7.02 -15.66
N GLN A 19 2.81 6.89 -16.48
CA GLN A 19 3.92 5.99 -16.21
C GLN A 19 4.52 6.15 -14.78
N PRO A 20 4.69 7.37 -14.23
CA PRO A 20 5.19 7.55 -12.86
C PRO A 20 4.28 6.96 -11.76
N SER A 21 3.00 6.71 -12.05
CA SER A 21 2.07 6.08 -11.11
C SER A 21 2.13 4.55 -11.12
N THR A 22 2.95 3.95 -11.99
CA THR A 22 2.86 2.50 -12.27
C THR A 22 3.82 1.62 -11.47
N LEU A 23 4.75 2.19 -10.70
CA LEU A 23 5.79 1.43 -9.99
C LEU A 23 5.21 0.36 -9.05
N LEU A 24 4.46 0.77 -8.02
CA LEU A 24 3.89 -0.17 -7.04
C LEU A 24 2.88 -1.12 -7.68
N PRO A 25 1.93 -0.68 -8.54
CA PRO A 25 1.01 -1.60 -9.21
C PRO A 25 1.71 -2.67 -10.07
N LYS A 26 2.79 -2.32 -10.78
CA LYS A 26 3.57 -3.30 -11.58
C LYS A 26 4.33 -4.30 -10.72
N GLN A 27 4.82 -3.87 -9.56
CA GLN A 27 5.65 -4.69 -8.69
C GLN A 27 4.83 -5.56 -7.73
N ILE A 28 3.62 -5.13 -7.35
CA ILE A 28 2.79 -5.79 -6.32
C ILE A 28 1.56 -6.47 -6.93
N GLY A 29 1.03 -5.95 -8.03
CA GLY A 29 -0.23 -6.41 -8.62
C GLY A 29 -1.46 -5.67 -8.06
N ASN A 30 -2.64 -6.27 -8.22
CA ASN A 30 -3.91 -5.66 -7.82
C ASN A 30 -4.09 -5.68 -6.30
N MET A 31 -4.23 -4.50 -5.70
CA MET A 31 -4.49 -4.27 -4.28
C MET A 31 -5.94 -3.84 -4.01
N TYR A 32 -6.85 -4.10 -4.94
CA TYR A 32 -8.27 -3.73 -4.88
C TYR A 32 -8.46 -2.24 -4.55
N THR A 33 -9.10 -1.93 -3.42
CA THR A 33 -9.41 -0.57 -2.98
C THR A 33 -8.15 0.28 -2.77
N ALA A 34 -7.01 -0.32 -2.46
CA ALA A 34 -5.74 0.37 -2.28
C ALA A 34 -4.98 0.61 -3.61
N SER A 35 -5.38 -0.01 -4.72
CA SER A 35 -4.65 0.08 -6.00
C SER A 35 -4.46 1.52 -6.49
N LEU A 36 -5.53 2.33 -6.42
CA LEU A 36 -5.47 3.75 -6.82
C LEU A 36 -4.51 4.55 -5.94
N TYR A 37 -4.51 4.29 -4.63
CA TYR A 37 -3.67 5.01 -3.67
C TYR A 37 -2.21 4.54 -3.71
N ALA A 38 -1.95 3.28 -4.04
CA ALA A 38 -0.60 2.82 -4.34
C ALA A 38 -0.05 3.44 -5.64
N ALA A 39 -0.92 3.69 -6.63
CA ALA A 39 -0.54 4.46 -7.80
C ALA A 39 -0.18 5.91 -7.43
N LEU A 40 -0.96 6.55 -6.55
CA LEU A 40 -0.64 7.89 -6.00
C LEU A 40 0.69 7.88 -5.23
N ALA A 41 0.91 6.88 -4.37
CA ALA A 41 2.16 6.71 -3.64
C ALA A 41 3.36 6.55 -4.60
N SER A 42 3.18 5.85 -5.72
CA SER A 42 4.20 5.75 -6.77
C SER A 42 4.51 7.11 -7.40
N VAL A 43 3.49 7.94 -7.66
CA VAL A 43 3.70 9.31 -8.17
C VAL A 43 4.47 10.15 -7.17
N ILE A 44 4.06 10.15 -5.90
CA ILE A 44 4.74 10.90 -4.83
C ILE A 44 6.20 10.45 -4.71
N TYR A 45 6.42 9.14 -4.61
CA TYR A 45 7.77 8.58 -4.55
C TYR A 45 8.65 9.02 -5.74
N ASN A 46 8.15 8.88 -6.97
CA ASN A 46 8.92 9.17 -8.19
C ASN A 46 9.08 10.67 -8.50
N LYS A 47 8.17 11.53 -8.04
CA LYS A 47 8.06 12.92 -8.52
C LYS A 47 7.90 13.97 -7.42
N HIS A 48 8.04 13.64 -6.13
CA HIS A 48 7.84 14.58 -5.01
C HIS A 48 8.43 15.98 -5.25
N ASN A 49 9.66 16.07 -5.78
CA ASN A 49 10.36 17.34 -6.07
C ASN A 49 9.70 18.24 -7.13
N SER A 50 8.79 17.72 -7.96
CA SER A 50 8.12 18.47 -9.02
C SER A 50 6.59 18.45 -8.92
N LEU A 51 6.05 17.98 -7.79
CA LEU A 51 4.60 17.86 -7.60
C LEU A 51 3.96 19.10 -6.98
N ALA A 52 4.72 19.97 -6.31
CA ALA A 52 4.17 21.22 -5.77
C ALA A 52 3.51 22.06 -6.88
N GLY A 53 2.27 22.49 -6.64
CA GLY A 53 1.46 23.25 -7.60
C GLY A 53 0.78 22.40 -8.68
N GLN A 54 1.09 21.10 -8.78
CA GLN A 54 0.50 20.21 -9.78
C GLN A 54 -0.90 19.74 -9.37
N ARG A 55 -1.68 19.31 -10.38
CA ARG A 55 -2.96 18.63 -10.19
C ARG A 55 -2.85 17.17 -10.60
N ILE A 56 -3.30 16.27 -9.73
CA ILE A 56 -3.49 14.85 -10.04
C ILE A 56 -4.99 14.58 -10.20
N ILE A 57 -5.36 13.92 -11.30
CA ILE A 57 -6.71 13.40 -11.50
C ILE A 57 -6.71 11.94 -11.07
N MET A 58 -7.66 11.58 -10.22
CA MET A 58 -7.83 10.27 -9.61
C MET A 58 -9.11 9.64 -10.16
N PHE A 59 -9.01 8.46 -10.77
CA PHE A 59 -10.15 7.70 -11.25
C PHE A 59 -10.28 6.42 -10.43
N SER A 60 -11.31 6.34 -9.60
CA SER A 60 -11.62 5.17 -8.78
C SER A 60 -12.75 4.37 -9.38
N TYR A 61 -12.61 3.05 -9.39
CA TYR A 61 -13.57 2.11 -9.97
C TYR A 61 -13.75 0.89 -9.07
N GLY A 62 -15.02 0.46 -8.89
CA GLY A 62 -15.40 -0.82 -8.33
C GLY A 62 -16.49 -1.48 -9.17
N SER A 63 -16.33 -2.78 -9.46
CA SER A 63 -17.29 -3.56 -10.25
C SER A 63 -18.68 -3.62 -9.58
N GLY A 64 -19.76 -3.50 -10.36
CA GLY A 64 -21.14 -3.48 -9.86
C GLY A 64 -22.13 -2.49 -10.53
N LEU A 65 -21.85 -1.20 -10.76
CA LEU A 65 -20.60 -0.44 -10.67
C LEU A 65 -20.74 0.85 -9.84
N THR A 66 -19.65 1.23 -9.18
CA THR A 66 -19.48 2.56 -8.57
C THR A 66 -18.14 3.14 -9.03
N SER A 67 -18.16 4.40 -9.45
CA SER A 67 -16.95 5.08 -9.90
C SER A 67 -16.98 6.56 -9.55
N THR A 68 -15.80 7.15 -9.39
CA THR A 68 -15.65 8.57 -9.14
C THR A 68 -14.35 9.07 -9.74
N LEU A 69 -14.44 10.13 -10.54
CA LEU A 69 -13.30 10.93 -10.97
C LEU A 69 -13.23 12.17 -10.09
N PHE A 70 -12.12 12.34 -9.38
CA PHE A 70 -11.86 13.49 -8.51
C PHE A 70 -10.46 14.03 -8.74
N SER A 71 -10.16 15.23 -8.22
CA SER A 71 -8.85 15.86 -8.42
C SER A 71 -8.23 16.33 -7.11
N LEU A 72 -6.92 16.21 -7.02
CA LEU A 72 -6.09 16.70 -5.92
C LEU A 72 -5.21 17.84 -6.44
N ARG A 73 -5.11 18.95 -5.70
CA ARG A 73 -4.06 19.95 -5.90
C ARG A 73 -2.97 19.71 -4.86
N LEU A 74 -1.74 19.54 -5.31
CA LEU A 74 -0.62 19.25 -4.43
C LEU A 74 0.11 20.53 -4.04
N HIS A 75 0.47 20.63 -2.77
CA HIS A 75 1.27 21.68 -2.19
C HIS A 75 2.48 21.04 -1.52
N GLU A 76 3.60 21.76 -1.43
CA GLU A 76 4.82 21.22 -0.83
C GLU A 76 4.60 20.78 0.63
N GLY A 77 3.76 21.51 1.37
CA GLY A 77 3.51 21.27 2.79
C GLY A 77 4.69 21.69 3.67
N GLN A 78 4.60 21.36 4.96
CA GLN A 78 5.67 21.54 5.94
C GLN A 78 5.85 20.23 6.71
N HIS A 79 7.06 19.95 7.19
CA HIS A 79 7.34 18.75 8.00
C HIS A 79 6.38 18.69 9.21
N PRO A 80 5.77 17.52 9.54
CA PRO A 80 6.02 16.19 8.95
C PRO A 80 5.18 15.86 7.70
N PHE A 81 4.34 16.78 7.24
CA PHE A 81 3.40 16.56 6.12
C PHE A 81 3.88 17.14 4.79
N SER A 82 5.19 17.21 4.56
CA SER A 82 5.74 17.64 3.28
C SER A 82 5.81 16.50 2.26
N LEU A 83 5.78 16.83 0.96
CA LEU A 83 5.89 15.84 -0.13
C LEU A 83 7.18 15.02 -0.01
N GLY A 84 8.31 15.68 0.27
CA GLY A 84 9.59 15.01 0.50
C GLY A 84 9.57 14.05 1.69
N ASN A 85 8.98 14.46 2.82
CA ASN A 85 8.89 13.59 4.00
C ASN A 85 7.96 12.39 3.75
N ILE A 86 6.83 12.59 3.06
CA ILE A 86 5.94 11.49 2.69
C ILE A 86 6.68 10.49 1.79
N ALA A 87 7.41 10.97 0.77
CA ALA A 87 8.19 10.11 -0.11
C ALA A 87 9.26 9.31 0.66
N SER A 88 9.94 9.94 1.61
CA SER A 88 10.93 9.29 2.48
C SER A 88 10.28 8.24 3.38
N MET A 89 9.17 8.55 4.06
CA MET A 89 8.46 7.64 4.97
C MET A 89 7.78 6.47 4.24
N LEU A 90 7.41 6.66 2.97
CA LEU A 90 6.92 5.57 2.14
C LEU A 90 7.99 4.48 1.96
N ASP A 91 9.26 4.86 1.90
CA ASP A 91 10.42 3.95 1.84
C ASP A 91 10.23 2.80 0.83
N VAL A 92 9.84 3.19 -0.39
CA VAL A 92 9.36 2.25 -1.42
C VAL A 92 10.47 1.27 -1.82
N THR A 93 11.69 1.75 -2.06
CA THR A 93 12.80 0.89 -2.47
C THR A 93 13.12 -0.17 -1.42
N ALA A 94 13.35 0.22 -0.16
CA ALA A 94 13.70 -0.75 0.87
C ALA A 94 12.59 -1.79 1.08
N LYS A 95 11.31 -1.40 1.01
CA LYS A 95 10.18 -2.32 1.11
C LYS A 95 10.07 -3.26 -0.09
N LEU A 96 10.38 -2.81 -1.30
CA LEU A 96 10.35 -3.67 -2.49
C LEU A 96 11.55 -4.62 -2.52
N ASP A 97 12.72 -4.18 -2.07
CA ASP A 97 13.97 -4.96 -2.09
C ASP A 97 14.02 -6.00 -0.95
N SER A 98 13.37 -5.74 0.17
CA SER A 98 13.25 -6.69 1.30
C SER A 98 12.21 -7.79 1.07
N ARG A 99 11.56 -7.85 -0.10
CA ARG A 99 10.61 -8.92 -0.42
C ARG A 99 11.32 -10.25 -0.61
N HIS A 100 10.58 -11.32 -0.33
CA HIS A 100 11.05 -12.68 -0.51
C HIS A 100 10.43 -13.28 -1.78
N VAL A 101 11.28 -13.66 -2.73
CA VAL A 101 10.84 -14.37 -3.94
C VAL A 101 10.44 -15.79 -3.58
N MET A 102 9.31 -16.24 -4.13
CA MET A 102 8.75 -17.58 -3.93
C MET A 102 8.61 -18.27 -5.29
N SER A 103 8.85 -19.59 -5.35
CA SER A 103 8.61 -20.35 -6.57
C SER A 103 7.11 -20.41 -6.88
N PRO A 104 6.71 -20.53 -8.16
CA PRO A 104 5.31 -20.68 -8.55
C PRO A 104 4.60 -21.84 -7.84
N GLU A 105 5.29 -22.97 -7.62
CA GLU A 105 4.74 -24.16 -6.97
C GLU A 105 4.36 -23.87 -5.53
N LYS A 106 5.28 -23.28 -4.75
CA LYS A 106 5.02 -22.90 -3.36
C LYS A 106 3.95 -21.81 -3.25
N PHE A 107 3.87 -20.92 -4.24
CA PHE A 107 2.79 -19.93 -4.33
C PHE A 107 1.42 -20.60 -4.53
N VAL A 108 1.32 -21.57 -5.45
CA VAL A 108 0.10 -22.34 -5.70
C VAL A 108 -0.33 -23.17 -4.47
N GLU A 109 0.62 -23.80 -3.79
CA GLU A 109 0.36 -24.49 -2.50
C GLU A 109 -0.20 -23.52 -1.46
N THR A 110 0.37 -22.31 -1.37
CA THR A 110 -0.11 -21.27 -0.47
C THR A 110 -1.53 -20.84 -0.81
N LEU A 111 -1.86 -20.69 -2.10
CA LEU A 111 -3.23 -20.36 -2.53
C LEU A 111 -4.24 -21.42 -2.12
N LYS A 112 -3.94 -22.71 -2.32
CA LYS A 112 -4.79 -23.83 -1.88
C LYS A 112 -5.00 -23.81 -0.37
N LEU A 113 -3.95 -23.53 0.41
CA LEU A 113 -4.06 -23.37 1.85
C LEU A 113 -4.97 -22.19 2.24
N MET A 114 -4.88 -21.06 1.53
CA MET A 114 -5.74 -19.90 1.79
C MET A 114 -7.21 -20.18 1.45
N GLU A 115 -7.48 -20.93 0.38
CA GLU A 115 -8.82 -21.39 0.01
C GLU A 115 -9.44 -22.22 1.14
N HIS A 116 -8.72 -23.21 1.68
CA HIS A 116 -9.20 -24.00 2.82
C HIS A 116 -9.46 -23.17 4.08
N ARG A 117 -8.70 -22.09 4.31
CA ARG A 117 -8.86 -21.21 5.48
C ARG A 117 -9.97 -20.18 5.31
N TYR A 118 -10.41 -19.91 4.08
CA TYR A 118 -11.45 -18.94 3.81
C TYR A 118 -12.79 -19.43 4.37
N GLY A 119 -13.35 -18.68 5.34
CA GLY A 119 -14.61 -19.05 6.00
C GLY A 119 -14.49 -20.23 7.00
N ALA A 120 -13.29 -20.75 7.26
CA ALA A 120 -13.07 -21.81 8.24
C ALA A 120 -12.97 -21.26 9.68
N LYS A 121 -13.09 -22.16 10.65
CA LYS A 121 -12.95 -21.93 12.09
C LYS A 121 -12.13 -23.04 12.74
N ASP A 122 -11.77 -22.84 14.00
CA ASP A 122 -11.07 -23.82 14.85
C ASP A 122 -9.71 -24.29 14.28
N PHE A 123 -8.86 -23.34 13.90
CA PHE A 123 -7.52 -23.62 13.40
C PHE A 123 -6.47 -22.66 13.98
N LYS A 124 -5.22 -23.14 14.04
CA LYS A 124 -4.03 -22.33 14.33
C LYS A 124 -3.22 -22.13 13.05
N THR A 125 -2.60 -20.97 12.91
CA THR A 125 -1.69 -20.68 11.79
C THR A 125 -0.28 -21.17 12.10
N SER A 126 0.60 -21.16 11.09
CA SER A 126 2.04 -21.40 11.31
C SER A 126 2.60 -20.29 12.19
N GLN A 127 3.45 -20.66 13.16
CA GLN A 127 4.18 -19.71 14.00
C GLN A 127 5.46 -19.19 13.33
N ASP A 128 5.77 -19.62 12.11
CA ASP A 128 6.91 -19.09 11.37
C ASP A 128 6.65 -17.65 10.92
N THR A 129 7.25 -16.71 11.65
CA THR A 129 7.23 -15.27 11.35
C THR A 129 8.58 -14.78 10.82
N SER A 130 9.46 -15.67 10.37
CA SER A 130 10.82 -15.33 9.93
C SER A 130 10.83 -14.28 8.82
N LEU A 131 9.94 -14.45 7.82
CA LEU A 131 9.80 -13.59 6.64
C LEU A 131 9.04 -12.29 6.89
N LEU A 132 8.41 -12.11 8.04
CA LEU A 132 7.66 -10.89 8.34
C LEU A 132 8.62 -9.78 8.79
N PRO A 133 8.49 -8.53 8.32
CA PRO A 133 9.24 -7.42 8.91
C PRO A 133 8.93 -7.25 10.42
N PRO A 134 9.88 -6.75 11.23
CA PRO A 134 9.62 -6.42 12.63
C PRO A 134 8.41 -5.48 12.78
N GLY A 135 7.61 -5.71 13.82
CA GLY A 135 6.39 -4.95 14.07
C GLY A 135 5.17 -5.30 13.22
N THR A 136 5.28 -6.27 12.31
CA THR A 136 4.15 -6.77 11.51
C THR A 136 3.14 -7.51 12.39
N PHE A 137 1.85 -7.17 12.24
CA PHE A 137 0.76 -7.93 12.83
C PHE A 137 0.45 -9.17 11.99
N TYR A 138 0.16 -10.30 12.65
CA TYR A 138 -0.16 -11.56 11.97
C TYR A 138 -1.26 -12.33 12.72
N LEU A 139 -2.03 -13.14 11.99
CA LEU A 139 -3.09 -13.98 12.54
C LEU A 139 -2.47 -15.21 13.20
N THR A 140 -2.83 -15.52 14.45
CA THR A 140 -2.33 -16.69 15.20
C THR A 140 -3.32 -17.85 15.20
N LYS A 141 -4.62 -17.56 15.34
CA LYS A 141 -5.68 -18.56 15.31
C LYS A 141 -7.04 -17.96 14.99
N VAL A 142 -7.94 -18.85 14.57
CA VAL A 142 -9.39 -18.61 14.51
C VAL A 142 -10.04 -19.70 15.35
N ASP A 143 -10.82 -19.33 16.37
CA ASP A 143 -11.47 -20.34 17.23
C ASP A 143 -12.81 -20.84 16.69
N SER A 144 -13.46 -21.74 17.43
CA SER A 144 -14.74 -22.36 17.06
C SER A 144 -15.92 -21.39 16.91
N MET A 145 -15.77 -20.15 17.39
CA MET A 145 -16.74 -19.06 17.24
C MET A 145 -16.32 -18.04 16.17
N TYR A 146 -15.38 -18.40 15.30
CA TYR A 146 -14.82 -17.54 14.26
C TYR A 146 -14.06 -16.30 14.78
N ARG A 147 -13.74 -16.24 16.09
CA ARG A 147 -12.99 -15.10 16.65
C ARG A 147 -11.53 -15.20 16.21
N ARG A 148 -11.00 -14.11 15.68
CA ARG A 148 -9.63 -14.02 15.15
C ARG A 148 -8.71 -13.43 16.21
N PHE A 149 -7.56 -14.07 16.42
CA PHE A 149 -6.56 -13.63 17.37
C PHE A 149 -5.29 -13.26 16.62
N TYR A 150 -4.70 -12.13 17.00
CA TYR A 150 -3.55 -11.56 16.34
C TYR A 150 -2.42 -11.35 17.33
N ASP A 151 -1.21 -11.40 16.83
CA ASP A 151 0.00 -11.02 17.56
C ASP A 151 0.88 -10.13 16.66
N LYS A 152 1.91 -9.53 17.24
CA LYS A 152 2.82 -8.61 16.57
C LYS A 152 4.24 -9.18 16.65
N LYS A 153 4.91 -9.34 15.51
CA LYS A 153 6.33 -9.72 15.51
C LYS A 153 7.11 -8.66 16.31
N ALA A 154 7.96 -9.11 17.23
CA ALA A 154 8.79 -8.22 18.04
C ALA A 154 9.51 -7.21 17.14
N SER A 155 9.46 -5.93 17.53
CA SER A 155 10.28 -4.89 16.92
C SER A 155 11.59 -4.80 17.70
N ASP A 156 12.72 -4.72 17.00
CA ASP A 156 14.03 -4.56 17.63
C ASP A 156 14.21 -3.17 18.30
N ASP A 157 13.22 -2.26 18.24
CA ASP A 157 13.16 -1.12 19.15
C ASP A 157 11.78 -0.45 19.33
N ILE A 158 11.62 0.14 20.52
CA ILE A 158 10.58 1.03 21.09
C ILE A 158 9.21 0.43 21.48
N ASP A 159 9.06 0.29 22.80
CA ASP A 159 7.80 0.22 23.56
C ASP A 159 6.96 1.48 23.31
N TRP A 160 5.92 1.37 22.48
CA TRP A 160 4.97 2.45 22.20
C TRP A 160 4.26 2.99 23.46
N ARG A 161 4.28 2.26 24.59
CA ARG A 161 3.73 2.73 25.87
C ARG A 161 4.61 3.81 26.52
N LYS A 162 5.85 4.02 26.06
CA LYS A 162 6.77 5.03 26.60
C LYS A 162 6.82 6.32 25.79
N THR A 163 6.20 6.37 24.60
CA THR A 163 6.10 7.60 23.82
C THR A 163 4.95 8.44 24.36
N LYS A 164 5.24 9.38 25.27
CA LYS A 164 4.30 10.45 25.64
C LYS A 164 4.00 11.29 24.39
N VAL A 165 2.89 11.02 23.73
CA VAL A 165 2.29 11.95 22.77
C VAL A 165 1.64 13.06 23.59
N SER A 166 2.38 14.13 23.88
CA SER A 166 1.79 15.35 24.41
C SER A 166 1.03 16.05 23.29
N ILE A 167 -0.29 15.85 23.25
CA ILE A 167 -1.20 16.74 22.52
C ILE A 167 -1.26 18.03 23.33
N ALA A 168 -0.51 19.05 22.89
CA ALA A 168 -0.75 20.41 23.37
C ALA A 168 -2.09 20.87 22.80
N VAL A 169 -3.14 20.78 23.62
CA VAL A 169 -4.41 21.44 23.33
C VAL A 169 -4.17 22.93 23.53
N ALA A 170 -3.96 23.65 22.44
CA ALA A 170 -4.05 25.10 22.43
C ALA A 170 -5.53 25.48 22.60
N ASN A 171 -5.97 25.62 23.85
CA ASN A 171 -7.20 26.34 24.13
C ASN A 171 -6.90 27.83 24.01
N GLY A 172 -7.59 28.47 23.06
CA GLY A 172 -7.54 29.91 22.90
C GLY A 172 -8.11 30.65 24.11
N GLN A 173 -7.47 31.78 24.41
CA GLN A 173 -8.10 33.04 24.78
C GLN A 173 -7.37 34.15 24.01
#